data_AF-M2A3S6-F1
#
_entry.id   AF-M2A3S6-F1
#
_cell.length_a   1.000
_cell.length_b   1.000
_cell.length_c   1.000
_cell.angle_alpha   90.00
_cell.angle_beta   90.00
_cell.angle_gamma   90.00
#
_symmetry.space_group_name_H-M   'P 1'
#
loop_
_entity.id
_entity.type
_entity.pdbx_description
1 polymer ?
#
loop_
_entity_poly.entity_id
_entity_poly.type
_entity_poly.pdbx_seq_one_letter_code
_entity_poly.pdbx_strand_id
1 'polypeptide(L)' 'MAGTERRREISRLRARRKKTINLLQRVKAGTMEKTEAARKLRRLTPGADVIIKREGLA' A
#
# COMPACT_ATOMS: atom_id res chain seq x y z
N MET A 1 -25.49 -13.98 -1.38
CA MET A 1 -24.86 -14.78 -2.45
C MET A 1 -23.48 -15.23 -1.98
N ALA A 2 -23.27 -16.53 -1.75
CA ALA A 2 -22.06 -17.06 -1.09
C ALA A 2 -20.71 -16.85 -1.83
N GLY A 3 -20.73 -16.30 -3.06
CA GLY A 3 -19.52 -15.98 -3.84
C GLY A 3 -19.12 -14.50 -3.85
N THR A 4 -19.89 -13.59 -3.25
CA THR A 4 -19.59 -12.14 -3.30
C THR A 4 -18.52 -11.71 -2.31
N GLU A 5 -18.40 -12.38 -1.16
CA GLU A 5 -17.42 -12.02 -0.15
C GLU A 5 -15.99 -12.30 -0.61
N ARG A 6 -15.75 -13.45 -1.25
CA ARG A 6 -14.45 -13.78 -1.85
C ARG A 6 -14.07 -12.80 -2.94
N ARG A 7 -15.01 -12.42 -3.82
CA ARG A 7 -14.76 -11.39 -4.84
C ARG A 7 -14.46 -10.03 -4.23
N ARG A 8 -15.21 -9.61 -3.20
CA ARG A 8 -14.97 -8.36 -2.47
C ARG A 8 -13.60 -8.35 -1.79
N GLU A 9 -13.20 -9.46 -1.19
CA GLU A 9 -11.88 -9.65 -0.62
C GLU A 9 -10.78 -9.50 -1.67
N ILE A 10 -10.88 -10.21 -2.80
CA ILE A 10 -9.94 -10.09 -3.92
C ILE A 10 -9.85 -8.64 -4.41
N SER A 11 -11.00 -7.96 -4.56
CA SER A 11 -11.03 -6.54 -4.95
C SER A 11 -10.33 -5.64 -3.93
N ARG A 12 -10.53 -5.88 -2.63
CA ARG A 12 -9.83 -5.14 -1.55
C ARG A 12 -8.32 -5.37 -1.62
N LEU A 13 -7.86 -6.61 -1.82
CA LEU A 13 -6.45 -6.94 -1.98
C LEU A 13 -5.83 -6.25 -3.21
N ARG A 14 -6.51 -6.29 -4.35
CA ARG A 14 -6.08 -5.60 -5.58
C ARG A 14 -6.00 -4.09 -5.38
N ALA A 15 -6.99 -3.50 -4.72
CA ALA A 15 -7.00 -2.07 -4.41
C ALA A 15 -5.84 -1.66 -3.49
N ARG A 16 -5.55 -2.44 -2.43
CA ARG A 16 -4.40 -2.21 -1.55
C ARG A 16 -3.08 -2.30 -2.33
N ARG A 17 -2.92 -3.31 -3.19
CA ARG A 17 -1.72 -3.47 -4.03
C ARG A 17 -1.52 -2.27 -4.95
N LYS A 18 -2.56 -1.84 -5.67
CA LYS A 18 -2.51 -0.67 -6.56
C LYS A 18 -2.14 0.61 -5.81
N LYS A 19 -2.79 0.88 -4.68
CA LYS A 19 -2.51 2.07 -3.86
C LYS A 19 -1.08 2.08 -3.30
N THR A 20 -0.57 0.92 -2.91
CA THR A 20 0.81 0.78 -2.43
C THR A 20 1.81 1.11 -3.56
N ILE A 21 1.63 0.54 -4.75
CA ILE A 21 2.48 0.83 -5.91
C ILE A 21 2.48 2.32 -6.24
N ASN A 22 1.32 2.95 -6.27
CA ASN A 22 1.22 4.39 -6.57
C ASN A 22 1.95 5.25 -5.52
N LEU A 23 1.87 4.89 -4.24
CA LEU A 23 2.61 5.56 -3.16
C LEU A 23 4.12 5.46 -3.38
N LEU A 24 4.62 4.25 -3.67
CA LEU A 24 6.03 4.00 -3.93
C LEU A 24 6.53 4.76 -5.17
N GLN A 25 5.73 4.78 -6.25
CA GLN A 25 6.05 5.56 -7.45
C GLN A 25 6.16 7.05 -7.16
N ARG A 26 5.27 7.60 -6.33
CA ARG A 26 5.32 9.03 -5.94
C ARG A 26 6.56 9.37 -5.13
N VAL A 27 6.98 8.48 -4.24
CA VAL A 27 8.24 8.63 -3.50
C VAL A 27 9.43 8.55 -4.44
N LYS A 28 9.44 7.57 -5.35
CA LYS A 28 10.52 7.42 -6.34
C LYS A 28 10.62 8.63 -7.27
N ALA A 29 9.49 9.25 -7.62
CA ALA A 29 9.42 10.47 -8.40
C ALA A 29 9.78 11.75 -7.60
N GLY A 30 10.04 11.65 -6.30
CA GLY A 30 10.36 12.79 -5.43
C GLY A 30 9.16 13.70 -5.09
N THR A 31 7.95 13.31 -5.49
CA THR A 31 6.71 14.11 -5.28
C THR A 31 6.07 13.91 -3.89
N MET A 32 6.68 13.08 -3.05
CA MET A 32 6.19 12.76 -1.71
C MET A 32 7.36 12.40 -0.79
N GLU A 33 7.32 12.91 0.45
CA GLU A 33 8.32 12.55 1.46
C GLU A 33 8.19 11.10 1.92
N LYS A 34 9.33 10.47 2.21
CA LYS A 34 9.42 9.08 2.66
C LYS A 34 8.68 8.85 3.99
N THR A 35 8.78 9.79 4.92
CA THR A 35 8.10 9.80 6.22
C THR A 35 6.58 9.82 6.07
N GLU A 36 6.06 10.66 5.17
CA GLU A 36 4.64 10.75 4.88
C GLU A 36 4.12 9.49 4.18
N ALA A 37 4.93 8.94 3.25
CA ALA A 37 4.61 7.67 2.58
C ALA A 37 4.56 6.49 3.56
N ALA A 38 5.50 6.40 4.51
CA ALA A 38 5.50 5.37 5.55
C ALA A 38 4.24 5.45 6.43
N ARG A 39 3.81 6.66 6.83
CA ARG A 39 2.55 6.88 7.57
C ARG A 39 1.32 6.43 6.77
N LYS A 40 1.28 6.76 5.47
CA LYS A 40 0.18 6.35 4.57
C LYS A 40 0.15 4.84 4.36
N LEU A 41 1.31 4.18 4.24
CA LEU A 41 1.42 2.74 4.10
C LEU A 41 0.91 2.00 5.33
N ARG A 42 1.28 2.42 6.55
CA ARG A 42 0.81 1.81 7.81
C ARG A 42 -0.72 1.80 7.96
N ARG A 43 -1.40 2.82 7.44
CA ARG A 43 -2.88 2.88 7.45
C ARG A 43 -3.53 2.04 6.34
N LEU A 44 -2.80 1.77 5.26
CA LEU A 44 -3.35 1.14 4.05
C LEU A 44 -3.30 -0.40 4.13
N THR A 45 -2.24 -0.95 4.71
CA THR A 45 -2.02 -2.40 4.73
C THR A 45 -1.37 -2.84 6.04
N PRO A 46 -1.80 -3.96 6.64
CA PRO A 46 -1.21 -4.46 7.88
C PRO A 46 0.26 -4.89 7.70
N GLY A 47 0.68 -5.29 6.50
CA GLY A 47 2.07 -5.64 6.19
C GLY A 47 2.96 -4.44 5.83
N ALA A 48 2.59 -3.23 6.25
CA ALA A 48 3.27 -2.02 5.83
C ALA A 48 4.73 -1.95 6.27
N ASP A 49 5.05 -2.42 7.48
CA ASP A 49 6.41 -2.31 8.01
C ASP A 49 7.43 -3.12 7.20
N VAL A 50 7.01 -4.26 6.64
CA VAL A 50 7.85 -5.05 5.70
C VAL A 50 8.11 -4.26 4.43
N ILE A 51 7.10 -3.58 3.89
CA ILE A 51 7.22 -2.76 2.67
C ILE A 51 8.10 -1.54 2.93
N ILE A 52 7.92 -0.87 4.07
CA ILE A 52 8.71 0.30 4.48
C ILE A 52 10.19 -0.07 4.59
N LYS A 53 10.50 -1.20 5.25
CA LYS A 53 11.88 -1.70 5.41
C LYS A 53 12.49 -2.10 4.07
N ARG A 54 11.73 -2.77 3.20
CA ARG A 54 12.20 -3.19 1.87
C ARG A 54 12.52 -2.01 0.96
N GLU A 55 11.72 -0.95 1.02
CA GLU A 55 11.81 0.19 0.11
C GLU A 55 12.64 1.36 0.69
N GLY A 56 13.20 1.21 1.90
CA GLY A 56 14.05 2.22 2.56
C GLY A 56 13.33 3.54 2.82
N LEU A 57 12.06 3.45 3.24
CA LEU A 57 11.20 4.61 3.51
C LEU A 57 11.31 5.12 4.96
N ALA A 58 11.95 4.35 5.84
CA ALA A 58 12.27 4.70 7.22
C ALA A 58 13.56 3.99 7.63
#